data_AF-A0A2H0U9B6-F1
#
_entry.id   AF-A0A2H0U9B6-F1
#
_cell.length_a   1.000
_cell.length_b   1.000
_cell.length_c   1.000
_cell.angle_alpha   90.00
_cell.angle_beta   90.00
_cell.angle_gamma   90.00
#
_symmetry.space_group_name_H-M   'P 1'
#
loop_
_entity.id
_entity.type
_entity.pdbx_description
1 polymer ?
#
loop_
_entity_poly.entity_id
_entity_poly.type
_entity_poly.pdbx_seq_one_letter_code
_entity_poly.pdbx_strand_id
1 'polypeptide(L)'
;MRAPRSARSISTSCGGTRALCAIARFYHQAPPRTCAARAAMWDLRVDNAALSRIDLTRAKAPAKTTSRIKTFVIKTVKSTIAMLQFTTRSVTKELLSSLPERSRRVVAERFGLGTSARRRTLEAIGKEYGVTRERIRQIENHSLAMVRESEAYGRNMHAIDDLKRAVHELGSIVSETAALAALATSEAERNHVLFLLTVGHHFEHRPDNPDFHARWHVDPALAEAVERSLSRLHEELSAERLVPESDFVQQFVRILKEEGVRARSEEAPSRWLAIAKRIARNPLGEWGRSDSPHVRIKNTRDFAYLTLKRHGSPMHFTEVAKGIRELFDRNAHPATTHNELIKDSRFVLVGRGLYALKEWGYAPGVVREVIKNIIAEEGPLLREDIIERVKRERYVKDATIAVNLQSDAFTRGADGRYSIAS
;
A
#
# COMPACT_ATOMS: atom_id res chain seq x y z
N MET A 1 12.21 -68.66 8.18
CA MET A 1 12.10 -69.05 6.76
C MET A 1 10.83 -68.45 6.18
N ARG A 2 10.93 -67.82 5.01
CA ARG A 2 9.92 -67.57 3.95
C ARG A 2 8.52 -67.05 4.31
N ALA A 3 8.15 -65.99 3.59
CA ALA A 3 6.82 -65.39 3.47
C ALA A 3 5.72 -66.38 3.00
N PRO A 4 4.45 -65.96 3.11
CA PRO A 4 3.64 -65.83 1.91
C PRO A 4 2.82 -64.53 1.80
N ARG A 5 2.22 -64.38 0.62
CA ARG A 5 1.62 -63.20 -0.02
C ARG A 5 0.14 -62.95 0.34
N SER A 6 -0.25 -61.69 0.08
CA SER A 6 -1.54 -61.16 -0.43
C SER A 6 -2.81 -61.15 0.43
N ALA A 7 -3.32 -59.94 0.70
CA ALA A 7 -4.70 -59.51 0.38
C ALA A 7 -4.81 -57.97 0.43
N ARG A 8 -5.64 -57.41 -0.46
CA ARG A 8 -5.83 -55.97 -0.75
C ARG A 8 -6.64 -55.24 0.34
N SER A 9 -6.43 -53.93 0.51
CA SER A 9 -7.53 -52.95 0.56
C SER A 9 -7.06 -51.48 0.59
N ILE A 10 -7.65 -50.71 -0.34
CA ILE A 10 -8.06 -49.29 -0.28
C ILE A 10 -6.95 -48.22 -0.19
N SER A 11 -6.71 -47.61 -1.35
CA SER A 11 -6.08 -46.30 -1.51
C SER A 11 -7.01 -45.17 -1.08
N THR A 12 -6.59 -44.36 -0.12
CA THR A 12 -7.03 -42.96 0.01
C THR A 12 -5.81 -42.10 0.27
N SER A 13 -5.50 -41.26 -0.72
CA SER A 13 -4.43 -40.27 -0.71
C SER A 13 -4.78 -39.09 0.20
N CYS A 14 -4.00 -38.89 1.26
CA CYS A 14 -4.03 -37.64 2.04
C CYS A 14 -2.76 -36.83 1.70
N GLY A 15 -2.84 -36.05 0.62
CA GLY A 15 -1.76 -35.21 0.07
C GLY A 15 -1.81 -33.76 0.51
N GLY A 16 -2.40 -33.44 1.67
CA GLY A 16 -2.63 -32.04 2.10
C GLY A 16 -1.56 -31.44 3.02
N THR A 17 -0.83 -32.25 3.78
CA THR A 17 -0.13 -31.74 4.97
C THR A 17 1.36 -31.40 4.75
N ARG A 18 1.95 -31.80 3.60
CA ARG A 18 3.36 -31.47 3.29
C ARG A 18 3.55 -30.12 2.59
N ALA A 19 2.52 -29.60 1.90
CA ALA A 19 2.61 -28.31 1.19
C ALA A 19 2.59 -27.10 2.15
N LEU A 20 1.79 -27.15 3.22
CA LEU A 20 1.68 -26.05 4.18
C LEU A 20 2.95 -25.89 5.04
N CYS A 21 3.61 -26.99 5.41
CA CYS A 21 4.89 -26.94 6.13
C CYS A 21 6.06 -26.43 5.27
N ALA A 22 6.05 -26.68 3.95
CA ALA A 22 7.07 -26.16 3.04
C ALA A 22 6.92 -24.65 2.78
N ILE A 23 5.67 -24.15 2.79
CA ILE A 23 5.36 -22.72 2.64
C ILE A 23 5.81 -21.94 3.88
N ALA A 24 5.52 -22.42 5.09
CA ALA A 24 5.91 -21.73 6.33
C ALA A 24 7.44 -21.57 6.49
N ARG A 25 8.25 -22.55 6.03
CA ARG A 25 9.72 -22.45 6.09
C ARG A 25 10.31 -21.53 5.01
N PHE A 26 9.63 -21.32 3.88
CA PHE A 26 10.13 -20.46 2.80
C PHE A 26 9.89 -18.97 3.06
N TYR A 27 8.82 -18.62 3.80
CA TYR A 27 8.51 -17.22 4.14
C TYR A 27 9.40 -16.63 5.24
N HIS A 28 10.05 -17.47 6.07
CA HIS A 28 10.92 -16.98 7.14
C HIS A 28 12.35 -16.61 6.68
N GLN A 29 12.74 -16.96 5.45
CA GLN A 29 14.11 -16.77 4.92
C GLN A 29 14.18 -15.99 3.58
N ALA A 30 13.07 -15.46 3.07
CA ALA A 30 13.07 -14.76 1.78
C ALA A 30 13.43 -13.25 1.90
N PRO A 31 14.38 -12.71 1.11
CA PRO A 31 14.77 -11.30 1.17
C PRO A 31 13.66 -10.34 0.64
N PRO A 32 13.73 -9.04 0.98
CA PRO A 32 12.64 -8.03 0.90
C PRO A 32 11.88 -7.83 -0.41
N ARG A 33 12.39 -8.36 -1.54
CA ARG A 33 11.95 -7.99 -2.89
C ARG A 33 10.60 -8.59 -3.30
N THR A 34 9.95 -9.35 -2.43
CA THR A 34 8.56 -9.83 -2.60
C THR A 34 7.50 -8.78 -2.23
N CYS A 35 7.87 -7.67 -1.58
CA CYS A 35 6.92 -6.61 -1.21
C CYS A 35 6.37 -5.85 -2.43
N ALA A 36 7.17 -5.66 -3.49
CA ALA A 36 6.76 -4.96 -4.72
C ALA A 36 5.62 -5.67 -5.47
N ALA A 37 5.55 -7.00 -5.35
CA ALA A 37 4.49 -7.84 -5.93
C ALA A 37 3.13 -7.61 -5.28
N ARG A 38 3.15 -7.42 -3.95
CA ARG A 38 2.01 -7.12 -3.12
C ARG A 38 1.69 -5.62 -3.17
N ALA A 39 2.68 -4.78 -3.48
CA ALA A 39 2.50 -3.37 -3.80
C ALA A 39 1.73 -3.17 -5.11
N ALA A 40 2.16 -3.83 -6.19
CA ALA A 40 1.51 -3.77 -7.52
C ALA A 40 0.12 -4.42 -7.57
N MET A 41 -0.20 -5.30 -6.62
CA MET A 41 -1.52 -5.94 -6.49
C MET A 41 -2.56 -5.02 -5.83
N TRP A 42 -2.13 -3.88 -5.26
CA TRP A 42 -2.96 -2.99 -4.45
C TRP A 42 -2.82 -1.49 -4.80
N ASP A 43 -1.77 -1.08 -5.52
CA ASP A 43 -1.67 0.26 -6.10
C ASP A 43 -2.61 0.36 -7.32
N LEU A 44 -3.83 0.86 -7.10
CA LEU A 44 -4.86 1.12 -8.12
C LEU A 44 -4.53 2.27 -9.09
N ARG A 45 -3.24 2.50 -9.33
CA ARG A 45 -2.72 3.49 -10.29
C ARG A 45 -1.91 2.88 -11.43
N VAL A 46 -2.01 1.56 -11.63
CA VAL A 46 -1.41 0.94 -12.80
C VAL A 46 -2.50 0.74 -13.86
N ASP A 47 -2.47 1.59 -14.88
CA ASP A 47 -3.18 1.33 -16.13
C ASP A 47 -2.79 -0.06 -16.66
N ASN A 48 -3.74 -0.84 -17.19
CA ASN A 48 -3.42 -2.11 -17.86
C ASN A 48 -2.43 -1.92 -19.02
N ALA A 49 -2.40 -0.72 -19.63
CA ALA A 49 -1.40 -0.31 -20.63
C ALA A 49 -0.01 0.00 -20.04
N ALA A 50 0.09 0.31 -18.74
CA ALA A 50 1.37 0.47 -18.04
C ALA A 50 1.98 -0.89 -17.70
N LEU A 51 1.18 -1.89 -17.30
CA LEU A 51 1.66 -3.27 -17.04
C LEU A 51 2.29 -3.95 -18.26
N SER A 52 1.82 -3.62 -19.48
CA SER A 52 2.41 -4.12 -20.74
C SER A 52 3.67 -3.36 -21.17
N ARG A 53 3.93 -2.18 -20.58
CA ARG A 53 5.11 -1.33 -20.84
C ARG A 53 6.20 -1.43 -19.77
N ILE A 54 5.98 -2.18 -18.69
CA ILE A 54 7.04 -2.49 -17.73
C ILE A 54 8.02 -3.45 -18.39
N ASP A 55 9.13 -2.90 -18.90
CA ASP A 55 10.26 -3.67 -19.36
C ASP A 55 11.02 -4.28 -18.17
N LEU A 56 10.59 -5.48 -17.77
CA LEU A 56 11.17 -6.24 -16.67
C LEU A 56 12.50 -6.90 -17.05
N THR A 57 12.98 -6.74 -18.29
CA THR A 57 14.33 -7.20 -18.65
C THR A 57 15.41 -6.37 -17.95
N ARG A 58 15.09 -5.14 -17.52
CA ARG A 58 15.98 -4.27 -16.73
C ARG A 58 15.96 -4.54 -15.22
N ALA A 59 15.00 -5.31 -14.71
CA ALA A 59 14.95 -5.70 -13.31
C ALA A 59 15.80 -6.97 -13.10
N LYS A 60 16.95 -6.85 -12.43
CA LYS A 60 17.70 -8.00 -11.89
C LYS A 60 16.94 -8.64 -10.71
N ALA A 61 15.77 -9.19 -10.99
CA ALA A 61 15.03 -10.11 -10.14
C ALA A 61 15.06 -11.50 -10.81
N PRO A 62 15.15 -12.60 -10.04
CA PRO A 62 15.18 -13.93 -10.63
C PRO A 62 13.89 -14.16 -11.45
N ALA A 63 14.06 -14.47 -12.74
CA ALA A 63 12.97 -14.56 -13.73
C ALA A 63 11.76 -15.43 -13.29
N LYS A 64 12.00 -16.41 -12.40
CA LYS A 64 10.96 -17.28 -11.84
C LYS A 64 10.00 -16.57 -10.86
N THR A 65 10.45 -15.55 -10.12
CA THR A 65 9.62 -14.85 -9.11
C THR A 65 8.70 -13.84 -9.77
N THR A 66 9.24 -13.03 -10.69
CA THR A 66 8.48 -12.06 -11.50
C THR A 66 7.42 -12.74 -12.37
N SER A 67 7.74 -13.94 -12.90
CA SER A 67 6.80 -14.78 -13.64
C SER A 67 5.64 -15.25 -12.76
N ARG A 68 5.91 -15.82 -11.56
CA ARG A 68 4.87 -16.33 -10.65
C ARG A 68 3.91 -15.25 -10.13
N ILE A 69 4.41 -14.05 -9.85
CA ILE A 69 3.59 -12.91 -9.40
C ILE A 69 2.68 -12.43 -10.52
N LYS A 70 3.22 -12.26 -11.74
CA LYS A 70 2.41 -11.94 -12.92
C LYS A 70 1.34 -12.99 -13.15
N THR A 71 1.70 -14.28 -13.08
CA THR A 71 0.75 -15.38 -13.25
C THR A 71 -0.33 -15.38 -12.17
N PHE A 72 -0.01 -15.08 -10.91
CA PHE A 72 -0.99 -15.05 -9.82
C PHE A 72 -1.95 -13.85 -9.93
N VAL A 73 -1.44 -12.62 -10.14
CA VAL A 73 -2.28 -11.42 -10.32
C VAL A 73 -3.16 -11.55 -11.56
N ILE A 74 -2.60 -12.03 -12.68
CA ILE A 74 -3.38 -12.31 -13.89
C ILE A 74 -4.43 -13.39 -13.61
N LYS A 75 -4.12 -14.42 -12.81
CA LYS A 75 -5.09 -15.48 -12.46
C LYS A 75 -6.23 -14.97 -11.58
N THR A 76 -5.96 -14.14 -10.57
CA THR A 76 -6.99 -13.58 -9.67
C THR A 76 -7.86 -12.53 -10.37
N VAL A 77 -7.26 -11.62 -11.15
CA VAL A 77 -8.01 -10.64 -11.96
C VAL A 77 -8.81 -11.35 -13.05
N LYS A 78 -8.23 -12.33 -13.76
CA LYS A 78 -9.00 -13.17 -14.71
C LYS A 78 -10.13 -13.95 -14.02
N SER A 79 -9.90 -14.45 -12.81
CA SER A 79 -10.93 -15.18 -12.05
C SER A 79 -12.11 -14.31 -11.66
N THR A 80 -11.88 -13.01 -11.40
CA THR A 80 -12.93 -12.07 -11.01
C THR A 80 -13.70 -11.54 -12.21
N ILE A 81 -13.00 -11.24 -13.30
CA ILE A 81 -13.63 -10.83 -14.57
C ILE A 81 -14.40 -12.01 -15.18
N ALA A 82 -13.94 -13.25 -14.97
CA ALA A 82 -14.67 -14.46 -15.33
C ALA A 82 -15.96 -14.69 -14.49
N MET A 83 -16.21 -13.91 -13.44
CA MET A 83 -17.49 -13.97 -12.71
C MET A 83 -18.63 -13.29 -13.49
N LEU A 84 -18.32 -12.33 -14.36
CA LEU A 84 -19.33 -11.69 -15.19
C LEU A 84 -19.62 -12.59 -16.39
N GLN A 85 -20.75 -13.29 -16.35
CA GLN A 85 -21.18 -14.20 -17.42
C GLN A 85 -21.84 -13.46 -18.60
N PHE A 86 -21.73 -12.13 -18.66
CA PHE A 86 -22.39 -11.29 -19.64
C PHE A 86 -21.47 -10.20 -20.21
N THR A 87 -21.84 -9.68 -21.39
CA THR A 87 -21.13 -8.57 -22.03
C THR A 87 -21.71 -7.23 -21.56
N THR A 88 -20.96 -6.50 -20.74
CA THR A 88 -21.38 -5.19 -20.17
C THR A 88 -21.85 -4.19 -21.23
N ARG A 89 -21.13 -4.09 -22.35
CA ARG A 89 -21.52 -3.21 -23.47
C ARG A 89 -22.88 -3.58 -24.08
N SER A 90 -23.20 -4.86 -24.19
CA SER A 90 -24.49 -5.31 -24.75
C SER A 90 -25.65 -4.91 -23.84
N VAL A 91 -25.51 -5.22 -22.55
CA VAL A 91 -26.53 -4.91 -21.53
C VAL A 91 -26.77 -3.40 -21.47
N THR A 92 -25.71 -2.60 -21.39
CA THR A 92 -25.86 -1.14 -21.36
C THR A 92 -26.52 -0.57 -22.63
N LYS A 93 -26.19 -1.08 -23.82
CA LYS A 93 -26.84 -0.65 -25.08
C LYS A 93 -28.34 -0.96 -25.07
N GLU A 94 -28.72 -2.12 -24.58
CA GLU A 94 -30.12 -2.53 -24.47
C GLU A 94 -30.89 -1.70 -23.44
N LEU A 95 -30.32 -1.47 -22.26
CA LEU A 95 -30.89 -0.57 -21.24
C LEU A 95 -31.11 0.84 -21.79
N LEU A 96 -30.13 1.38 -22.51
CA LEU A 96 -30.21 2.71 -23.14
C LEU A 96 -31.23 2.79 -24.29
N SER A 97 -31.58 1.67 -24.92
CA SER A 97 -32.56 1.64 -26.02
C SER A 97 -33.97 2.02 -25.57
N SER A 98 -34.29 1.81 -24.29
CA SER A 98 -35.56 2.22 -23.68
C SER A 98 -35.74 3.74 -23.57
N LEU A 99 -34.65 4.50 -23.63
CA LEU A 99 -34.69 5.95 -23.44
C LEU A 99 -35.01 6.71 -24.74
N PRO A 100 -35.72 7.86 -24.65
CA PRO A 100 -35.82 8.81 -25.76
C PRO A 100 -34.44 9.26 -26.23
N GLU A 101 -34.28 9.52 -27.52
CA GLU A 101 -32.98 9.79 -28.15
C GLU A 101 -32.18 10.90 -27.44
N ARG A 102 -32.84 11.99 -27.03
CA ARG A 102 -32.19 13.08 -26.29
C ARG A 102 -31.65 12.63 -24.92
N SER A 103 -32.48 11.93 -24.14
CA SER A 103 -32.12 11.40 -22.83
C SER A 103 -30.99 10.37 -22.94
N ARG A 104 -31.08 9.49 -23.95
CA ARG A 104 -30.06 8.50 -24.26
C ARG A 104 -28.70 9.14 -24.53
N ARG A 105 -28.65 10.20 -25.34
CA ARG A 105 -27.40 10.92 -25.63
C ARG A 105 -26.81 11.56 -24.38
N VAL A 106 -27.62 12.25 -23.59
CA VAL A 106 -27.19 12.88 -22.33
C VAL A 106 -26.57 11.85 -21.39
N VAL A 107 -27.22 10.70 -21.19
CA VAL A 107 -26.70 9.61 -20.35
C VAL A 107 -25.44 8.98 -20.97
N ALA A 108 -25.44 8.71 -22.27
CA ALA A 108 -24.28 8.12 -22.95
C ALA A 108 -23.03 9.02 -22.87
N GLU A 109 -23.19 10.33 -23.01
CA GLU A 109 -22.11 11.31 -22.86
C GLU A 109 -21.63 11.46 -21.42
N ARG A 110 -22.57 11.45 -20.46
CA ARG A 110 -22.29 11.57 -19.03
C ARG A 110 -21.42 10.42 -18.52
N PHE A 111 -21.76 9.20 -18.93
CA PHE A 111 -21.06 7.98 -18.53
C PHE A 111 -19.97 7.55 -19.53
N GLY A 112 -19.86 8.17 -20.71
CA GLY A 112 -18.87 7.79 -21.73
C GLY A 112 -19.14 6.42 -22.36
N LEU A 113 -20.42 6.13 -22.67
CA LEU A 113 -20.92 4.85 -23.19
C LEU A 113 -21.04 4.81 -24.72
N GLY A 114 -20.76 5.93 -25.38
CA GLY A 114 -20.83 6.07 -26.84
C GLY A 114 -19.51 5.72 -27.55
N THR A 115 -19.30 6.30 -28.73
CA THR A 115 -18.06 6.12 -29.52
C THR A 115 -16.82 6.64 -28.79
N SER A 116 -16.99 7.67 -27.96
CA SER A 116 -15.95 8.19 -27.07
C SER A 116 -16.10 7.57 -25.67
N ALA A 117 -15.02 6.98 -25.16
CA ALA A 117 -14.93 6.50 -23.77
C ALA A 117 -14.76 7.65 -22.75
N ARG A 118 -14.77 8.92 -23.19
CA ARG A 118 -14.55 10.06 -22.30
C ARG A 118 -15.84 10.50 -21.63
N ARG A 119 -15.90 10.39 -20.30
CA ARG A 119 -16.98 10.93 -19.47
C ARG A 119 -17.02 12.46 -19.55
N ARG A 120 -18.23 13.04 -19.60
CA ARG A 120 -18.44 14.49 -19.58
C ARG A 120 -19.10 14.95 -18.28
N THR A 121 -18.78 16.18 -17.87
CA THR A 121 -19.43 16.82 -16.72
C THR A 121 -20.81 17.35 -17.10
N LEU A 122 -21.71 17.47 -16.13
CA LEU A 122 -23.06 18.03 -16.35
C LEU A 122 -23.02 19.43 -16.95
N GLU A 123 -22.02 20.23 -16.57
CA GLU A 123 -21.81 21.57 -17.11
C GLU A 123 -21.36 21.55 -18.57
N ALA A 124 -20.43 20.66 -18.94
CA ALA A 124 -19.96 20.53 -20.31
C ALA A 124 -21.06 20.03 -21.26
N ILE A 125 -21.97 19.17 -20.76
CA ILE A 125 -23.15 18.74 -21.50
C ILE A 125 -24.15 19.90 -21.58
N GLY A 126 -24.44 20.58 -20.45
CA GLY A 126 -25.38 21.71 -20.43
C GLY A 126 -25.03 22.81 -21.42
N LYS A 127 -23.75 23.17 -21.52
CA LYS A 127 -23.24 24.14 -22.49
C LYS A 127 -23.50 23.75 -23.94
N GLU A 128 -23.34 22.47 -24.28
CA GLU A 128 -23.59 21.98 -25.65
C GLU A 128 -25.08 21.98 -26.01
N TYR A 129 -25.93 21.59 -25.07
CA TYR A 129 -27.38 21.52 -25.28
C TYR A 129 -28.08 22.86 -25.02
N GLY A 130 -27.35 23.94 -24.70
CA GLY A 130 -27.90 25.27 -24.40
C GLY A 130 -28.81 25.28 -23.17
N VAL A 131 -28.56 24.43 -22.18
CA VAL A 131 -29.38 24.29 -20.96
C VAL A 131 -28.54 24.38 -19.70
N THR A 132 -29.19 24.70 -18.58
CA THR A 132 -28.50 24.80 -17.29
C THR A 132 -27.99 23.43 -16.82
N ARG A 133 -26.93 23.44 -16.00
CA ARG A 133 -26.40 22.24 -15.33
C ARG A 133 -27.49 21.46 -14.58
N GLU A 134 -28.36 22.18 -13.88
CA GLU A 134 -29.45 21.58 -13.11
C GLU A 134 -30.46 20.87 -14.02
N ARG A 135 -30.74 21.43 -15.21
CA ARG A 135 -31.62 20.77 -16.18
C ARG A 135 -31.02 19.45 -16.68
N ILE A 136 -29.71 19.39 -16.91
CA ILE A 136 -29.04 18.13 -17.27
C ILE A 136 -29.13 17.10 -16.12
N ARG A 137 -28.93 17.54 -14.87
CA ARG A 137 -29.07 16.68 -13.67
C ARG A 137 -30.48 16.08 -13.57
N GLN A 138 -31.51 16.88 -13.84
CA GLN A 138 -32.90 16.41 -13.87
C GLN A 138 -33.11 15.36 -14.98
N ILE A 139 -32.58 15.61 -16.18
CA ILE A 139 -32.66 14.66 -17.30
C ILE A 139 -31.94 13.36 -16.94
N GLU A 140 -30.75 13.43 -16.34
CA GLU A 140 -29.99 12.25 -15.88
C GLU A 140 -30.81 11.42 -14.89
N ASN A 141 -31.30 12.03 -13.80
CA ASN A 141 -32.08 11.32 -12.78
C ASN A 141 -33.36 10.71 -13.33
N HIS A 142 -34.10 11.46 -14.16
CA HIS A 142 -35.32 10.95 -14.79
C HIS A 142 -35.01 9.79 -15.75
N SER A 143 -33.92 9.88 -16.51
CA SER A 143 -33.50 8.80 -17.41
C SER A 143 -33.10 7.54 -16.63
N LEU A 144 -32.37 7.67 -15.53
CA LEU A 144 -32.01 6.52 -14.69
C LEU A 144 -33.26 5.84 -14.09
N ALA A 145 -34.27 6.62 -13.67
CA ALA A 145 -35.55 6.09 -13.22
C ALA A 145 -36.30 5.35 -14.34
N MET A 146 -36.41 5.95 -15.53
CA MET A 146 -37.02 5.31 -16.69
C MET A 146 -36.33 3.99 -17.07
N VAL A 147 -34.99 3.93 -17.02
CA VAL A 147 -34.27 2.68 -17.29
C VAL A 147 -34.66 1.61 -16.28
N ARG A 148 -34.73 1.93 -14.98
CA ARG A 148 -35.10 0.98 -13.91
C ARG A 148 -36.52 0.42 -14.08
N GLU A 149 -37.44 1.21 -14.60
CA GLU A 149 -38.84 0.82 -14.82
C GLU A 149 -39.07 0.13 -16.19
N SER A 150 -38.06 0.11 -17.07
CA SER A 150 -38.20 -0.43 -18.42
C SER A 150 -38.24 -1.97 -18.47
N GLU A 151 -38.92 -2.53 -19.47
CA GLU A 151 -38.87 -3.97 -19.75
C GLU A 151 -37.46 -4.47 -20.07
N ALA A 152 -36.61 -3.61 -20.63
CA ALA A 152 -35.20 -3.92 -20.89
C ALA A 152 -34.42 -4.21 -19.59
N TYR A 153 -34.78 -3.55 -18.49
CA TYR A 153 -34.20 -3.81 -17.17
C TYR A 153 -34.64 -5.17 -16.62
N GLY A 154 -35.93 -5.50 -16.73
CA GLY A 154 -36.44 -6.83 -16.37
C GLY A 154 -35.75 -7.96 -17.13
N ARG A 155 -35.56 -7.81 -18.46
CA ARG A 155 -34.84 -8.80 -19.29
C ARG A 155 -33.37 -8.97 -18.89
N ASN A 156 -32.73 -7.89 -18.46
CA ASN A 156 -31.31 -7.89 -18.05
C ASN A 156 -31.11 -8.06 -16.54
N MET A 157 -32.14 -8.44 -15.78
CA MET A 157 -32.04 -8.61 -14.32
C MET A 157 -30.94 -9.61 -13.93
N HIS A 158 -30.80 -10.70 -14.68
CA HIS A 158 -29.75 -11.70 -14.47
C HIS A 158 -28.34 -11.09 -14.49
N ALA A 159 -28.06 -10.14 -15.39
CA ALA A 159 -26.77 -9.46 -15.47
C ALA A 159 -26.55 -8.52 -14.27
N ILE A 160 -27.60 -7.89 -13.76
CA ILE A 160 -27.53 -7.07 -12.55
C ILE A 160 -27.30 -7.95 -11.32
N ASP A 161 -27.92 -9.12 -11.24
CA ASP A 161 -27.71 -10.10 -10.17
C ASP A 161 -26.30 -10.71 -10.22
N ASP A 162 -25.77 -10.99 -11.42
CA ASP A 162 -24.37 -11.40 -11.60
C ASP A 162 -23.41 -10.34 -11.07
N LEU A 163 -23.65 -9.07 -11.42
CA LEU A 163 -22.87 -7.96 -10.91
C LEU A 163 -22.98 -7.85 -9.38
N LYS A 164 -24.17 -8.07 -8.82
CA LYS A 164 -24.39 -8.10 -7.37
C LYS A 164 -23.58 -9.20 -6.71
N ARG A 165 -23.57 -10.42 -7.27
CA ARG A 165 -22.75 -11.53 -6.79
C ARG A 165 -21.26 -11.19 -6.82
N ALA A 166 -20.79 -10.60 -7.91
CA ALA A 166 -19.40 -10.17 -8.03
C ALA A 166 -19.01 -9.12 -6.96
N VAL A 167 -19.84 -8.10 -6.73
CA VAL A 167 -19.61 -7.10 -5.67
C VAL A 167 -19.66 -7.75 -4.28
N HIS A 168 -20.57 -8.69 -4.06
CA HIS A 168 -20.69 -9.43 -2.81
C HIS A 168 -19.44 -10.29 -2.53
N GLU A 169 -18.90 -10.97 -3.55
CA GLU A 169 -17.64 -11.74 -3.47
C GLU A 169 -16.41 -10.87 -3.23
N LEU A 170 -16.40 -9.65 -3.77
CA LEU A 170 -15.35 -8.66 -3.50
C LEU A 170 -15.37 -8.14 -2.04
N GLY A 171 -16.44 -8.38 -1.29
CA GLY A 171 -16.54 -7.97 0.11
C GLY A 171 -17.77 -7.14 0.44
N SER A 172 -18.76 -7.04 -0.46
CA SER A 172 -20.07 -6.37 -0.27
C SER A 172 -20.04 -4.85 -0.07
N ILE A 173 -18.91 -4.29 0.35
CA ILE A 173 -18.53 -2.88 0.27
C ILE A 173 -17.16 -2.79 -0.38
N VAL A 174 -17.03 -1.96 -1.42
CA VAL A 174 -15.81 -1.85 -2.23
C VAL A 174 -15.63 -0.40 -2.67
N SER A 175 -14.40 0.11 -2.68
CA SER A 175 -14.13 1.42 -3.28
C SER A 175 -14.43 1.40 -4.78
N GLU A 176 -14.89 2.52 -5.35
CA GLU A 176 -15.22 2.60 -6.78
C GLU A 176 -14.00 2.24 -7.64
N THR A 177 -12.81 2.70 -7.26
CA THR A 177 -11.57 2.38 -7.96
C THR A 177 -11.28 0.87 -7.95
N ALA A 178 -11.45 0.20 -6.81
CA ALA A 178 -11.22 -1.24 -6.69
C ALA A 178 -12.30 -2.04 -7.44
N ALA A 179 -13.56 -1.63 -7.36
CA ALA A 179 -14.66 -2.26 -8.09
C ALA A 179 -14.43 -2.19 -9.61
N LEU A 180 -14.12 -1.01 -10.13
CA LEU A 180 -13.87 -0.82 -11.56
C LEU A 180 -12.60 -1.52 -12.06
N ALA A 181 -11.57 -1.65 -11.22
CA ALA A 181 -10.37 -2.40 -11.58
C ALA A 181 -10.60 -3.92 -11.56
N ALA A 182 -11.47 -4.41 -10.67
CA ALA A 182 -11.78 -5.83 -10.55
C ALA A 182 -12.78 -6.31 -11.62
N LEU A 183 -13.71 -5.45 -12.03
CA LEU A 183 -14.85 -5.82 -12.88
C LEU A 183 -14.68 -5.42 -14.36
N ALA A 184 -13.62 -4.68 -14.72
CA ALA A 184 -13.41 -4.22 -16.09
C ALA A 184 -11.93 -4.29 -16.52
N THR A 185 -11.70 -4.62 -17.80
CA THR A 185 -10.36 -4.71 -18.39
C THR A 185 -9.91 -3.41 -19.05
N SER A 186 -10.85 -2.65 -19.61
CA SER A 186 -10.60 -1.44 -20.38
C SER A 186 -11.32 -0.23 -19.82
N GLU A 187 -10.88 0.97 -20.18
CA GLU A 187 -11.53 2.22 -19.76
C GLU A 187 -12.99 2.31 -20.24
N ALA A 188 -13.28 1.85 -21.46
CA ALA A 188 -14.64 1.78 -21.98
C ALA A 188 -15.51 0.82 -21.14
N GLU A 189 -14.98 -0.35 -20.76
CA GLU A 189 -15.72 -1.29 -19.89
C GLU A 189 -15.95 -0.72 -18.50
N ARG A 190 -14.98 0.02 -17.92
CA ARG A 190 -15.16 0.67 -16.61
C ARG A 190 -16.36 1.61 -16.61
N ASN A 191 -16.56 2.36 -17.69
CA ASN A 191 -17.72 3.23 -17.85
C ASN A 191 -19.04 2.44 -17.89
N HIS A 192 -19.07 1.32 -18.64
CA HIS A 192 -20.24 0.44 -18.68
C HIS A 192 -20.56 -0.15 -17.31
N VAL A 193 -19.54 -0.64 -16.57
CA VAL A 193 -19.71 -1.16 -15.20
C VAL A 193 -20.24 -0.08 -14.27
N LEU A 194 -19.66 1.13 -14.32
CA LEU A 194 -20.11 2.25 -13.50
C LEU A 194 -21.59 2.59 -13.75
N PHE A 195 -22.01 2.60 -15.01
CA PHE A 195 -23.41 2.81 -15.36
C PHE A 195 -24.31 1.71 -14.79
N LEU A 196 -23.91 0.44 -14.90
CA LEU A 196 -24.68 -0.69 -14.35
C LEU A 196 -24.79 -0.63 -12.83
N LEU A 197 -23.71 -0.27 -12.12
CA LEU A 197 -23.73 -0.02 -10.69
C LEU A 197 -24.68 1.13 -10.33
N THR A 198 -24.72 2.18 -11.15
CA THR A 198 -25.60 3.34 -10.90
C THR A 198 -27.09 3.02 -11.13
N VAL A 199 -27.40 2.24 -12.15
CA VAL A 199 -28.79 1.88 -12.49
C VAL A 199 -29.33 0.77 -11.59
N GLY A 200 -28.49 -0.18 -11.18
CA GLY A 200 -28.92 -1.34 -10.39
C GLY A 200 -29.51 -0.95 -9.02
N HIS A 201 -30.69 -1.48 -8.69
CA HIS A 201 -31.36 -1.22 -7.40
C HIS A 201 -30.65 -1.85 -6.19
N HIS A 202 -29.78 -2.83 -6.44
CA HIS A 202 -29.00 -3.54 -5.43
C HIS A 202 -27.79 -2.76 -4.91
N PHE A 203 -27.41 -1.67 -5.57
CA PHE A 203 -26.18 -0.96 -5.29
C PHE A 203 -26.47 0.43 -4.75
N GLU A 204 -25.84 0.74 -3.63
CA GLU A 204 -25.86 2.08 -3.06
C GLU A 204 -24.48 2.70 -3.16
N HIS A 205 -24.44 3.96 -3.57
CA HIS A 205 -23.22 4.73 -3.72
C HIS A 205 -23.05 5.69 -2.54
N ARG A 206 -21.91 5.60 -1.86
CA ARG A 206 -21.48 6.60 -0.88
C ARG A 206 -20.39 7.48 -1.53
N PRO A 207 -20.62 8.80 -1.63
CA PRO A 207 -19.67 9.70 -2.26
C PRO A 207 -18.37 9.81 -1.46
N ASP A 208 -17.36 10.32 -2.15
CA ASP A 208 -16.06 10.69 -1.59
C ASP A 208 -16.26 11.69 -0.42
N ASN A 209 -15.65 11.43 0.73
CA ASN A 209 -15.68 12.33 1.90
C ASN A 209 -14.28 12.45 2.52
N PRO A 210 -14.05 13.25 3.58
CA PRO A 210 -12.72 13.43 4.16
C PRO A 210 -12.05 12.13 4.65
N ASP A 211 -12.82 11.19 5.19
CA ASP A 211 -12.30 9.97 5.80
C ASP A 211 -12.20 8.79 4.82
N PHE A 212 -13.07 8.76 3.80
CA PHE A 212 -13.29 7.61 2.93
C PHE A 212 -13.36 7.98 1.45
N HIS A 213 -12.87 7.06 0.62
CA HIS A 213 -13.07 7.09 -0.82
C HIS A 213 -14.52 6.76 -1.21
N ALA A 214 -14.92 7.19 -2.41
CA ALA A 214 -16.17 6.84 -3.05
C ALA A 214 -16.25 5.31 -3.16
N ARG A 215 -17.41 4.78 -2.79
CA ARG A 215 -17.57 3.34 -2.57
C ARG A 215 -18.98 2.90 -2.86
N TRP A 216 -19.09 1.67 -3.32
CA TRP A 216 -20.32 0.99 -3.63
C TRP A 216 -20.55 -0.12 -2.60
N HIS A 217 -21.79 -0.28 -2.15
CA HIS A 217 -22.17 -1.38 -1.28
C HIS A 217 -23.51 -2.01 -1.67
N VAL A 218 -23.67 -3.27 -1.29
CA VAL A 218 -24.94 -4.03 -1.42
C VAL A 218 -25.62 -4.26 -0.08
N ASP A 219 -24.94 -3.97 1.03
CA ASP A 219 -25.42 -4.15 2.40
C ASP A 219 -25.11 -2.89 3.21
N PRO A 220 -26.12 -2.04 3.50
CA PRO A 220 -25.94 -0.80 4.25
C PRO A 220 -25.44 -1.02 5.68
N ALA A 221 -25.91 -2.07 6.37
CA ALA A 221 -25.54 -2.36 7.75
C ALA A 221 -24.07 -2.78 7.85
N LEU A 222 -23.63 -3.62 6.92
CA LEU A 222 -22.21 -3.99 6.80
C LEU A 222 -21.35 -2.78 6.44
N ALA A 223 -21.81 -1.92 5.53
CA ALA A 223 -21.07 -0.73 5.12
C ALA A 223 -20.79 0.21 6.31
N GLU A 224 -21.81 0.47 7.13
CA GLU A 224 -21.67 1.27 8.34
C GLU A 224 -20.71 0.63 9.35
N ALA A 225 -20.83 -0.68 9.59
CA ALA A 225 -19.98 -1.38 10.53
C ALA A 225 -18.51 -1.40 10.09
N VAL A 226 -18.24 -1.56 8.79
CA VAL A 226 -16.89 -1.47 8.21
C VAL A 226 -16.32 -0.06 8.36
N GLU A 227 -17.11 0.97 8.09
CA GLU A 227 -16.68 2.37 8.26
C GLU A 227 -16.36 2.71 9.72
N ARG A 228 -17.22 2.28 10.67
CA ARG A 228 -16.94 2.41 12.10
C ARG A 228 -15.64 1.70 12.50
N SER A 229 -15.45 0.48 11.99
CA SER A 229 -14.23 -0.32 12.25
C SER A 229 -12.97 0.38 11.71
N LEU A 230 -13.04 1.00 10.53
CA LEU A 230 -11.92 1.75 9.94
C LEU A 230 -11.60 3.02 10.73
N SER A 231 -12.62 3.76 11.17
CA SER A 231 -12.45 4.93 12.02
C SER A 231 -11.80 4.56 13.36
N ARG A 232 -12.29 3.50 14.00
CA ARG A 232 -11.71 2.98 15.25
C ARG A 232 -10.27 2.49 15.06
N LEU A 233 -10.00 1.79 13.95
CA LEU A 233 -8.62 1.39 13.62
C LEU A 233 -7.71 2.62 13.51
N HIS A 234 -8.15 3.69 12.85
CA HIS A 234 -7.37 4.93 12.76
C HIS A 234 -7.09 5.57 14.14
N GLU A 235 -8.07 5.54 15.05
CA GLU A 235 -7.92 6.06 16.42
C GLU A 235 -6.94 5.24 17.27
N GLU A 236 -6.88 3.92 17.09
CA GLU A 236 -5.92 3.04 17.78
C GLU A 236 -4.48 3.20 17.27
N LEU A 237 -4.25 3.85 16.12
CA LEU A 237 -2.93 4.04 15.54
C LEU A 237 -2.20 5.25 16.11
N SER A 238 -0.97 5.03 16.56
CA SER A 238 -0.07 6.13 16.89
C SER A 238 0.47 6.82 15.62
N ALA A 239 0.83 8.10 15.74
CA ALA A 239 1.28 8.93 14.62
C ALA A 239 2.57 8.42 13.94
N GLU A 240 3.42 7.72 14.68
CA GLU A 240 4.75 7.35 14.22
C GLU A 240 4.95 5.85 14.01
N ARG A 241 4.07 5.00 14.55
CA ARG A 241 4.21 3.55 14.46
C ARG A 241 3.79 3.06 13.08
N LEU A 242 4.68 2.29 12.47
CA LEU A 242 4.39 1.49 11.29
C LEU A 242 4.15 0.05 11.71
N VAL A 243 3.23 -0.62 11.03
CA VAL A 243 2.85 -2.01 11.30
C VAL A 243 2.96 -2.81 9.99
N PRO A 244 3.59 -3.99 9.98
CA PRO A 244 3.59 -4.87 8.80
C PRO A 244 2.17 -5.22 8.35
N GLU A 245 1.95 -5.40 7.04
CA GLU A 245 0.62 -5.68 6.48
C GLU A 245 -0.09 -6.88 7.13
N SER A 246 0.63 -7.96 7.46
CA SER A 246 0.05 -9.13 8.14
C SER A 246 -0.60 -8.76 9.47
N ASP A 247 0.14 -8.02 10.28
CA ASP A 247 -0.22 -7.71 11.66
C ASP A 247 -1.31 -6.63 11.66
N PHE A 248 -1.22 -5.69 10.71
CA PHE A 248 -2.21 -4.65 10.53
C PHE A 248 -3.57 -5.21 10.09
N VAL A 249 -3.57 -6.15 9.14
CA VAL A 249 -4.81 -6.84 8.72
C VAL A 249 -5.37 -7.67 9.87
N GLN A 250 -4.54 -8.34 10.66
CA GLN A 250 -5.00 -9.09 11.85
C GLN A 250 -5.61 -8.16 12.91
N GLN A 251 -5.00 -7.00 13.18
CA GLN A 251 -5.56 -6.00 14.07
C GLN A 251 -6.93 -5.52 13.57
N PHE A 252 -7.04 -5.24 12.28
CA PHE A 252 -8.31 -4.83 11.68
C PHE A 252 -9.38 -5.93 11.76
N VAL A 253 -9.03 -7.19 11.47
CA VAL A 253 -9.94 -8.34 11.62
C VAL A 253 -10.41 -8.53 13.06
N ARG A 254 -9.57 -8.22 14.06
CA ARG A 254 -9.98 -8.23 15.46
C ARG A 254 -11.06 -7.18 15.73
N ILE A 255 -10.84 -5.93 15.29
CA ILE A 255 -11.82 -4.84 15.43
C ILE A 255 -13.13 -5.19 14.74
N LEU A 256 -13.07 -5.74 13.52
CA LEU A 256 -14.25 -6.19 12.78
C LEU A 256 -15.07 -7.23 13.57
N LYS A 257 -14.41 -8.20 14.22
CA LYS A 257 -15.09 -9.21 15.03
C LYS A 257 -15.79 -8.61 16.25
N GLU A 258 -15.19 -7.59 16.87
CA GLU A 258 -15.78 -6.88 18.01
C GLU A 258 -17.03 -6.08 17.59
N GLU A 259 -17.03 -5.53 16.36
CA GLU A 259 -18.21 -4.89 15.75
C GLU A 259 -19.22 -5.89 15.18
N GLY A 260 -19.01 -7.20 15.37
CA GLY A 260 -19.90 -8.25 14.87
C GLY A 260 -19.81 -8.50 13.35
N VAL A 261 -18.82 -7.92 12.68
CA VAL A 261 -18.61 -8.06 11.24
C VAL A 261 -17.87 -9.35 10.92
N ARG A 262 -18.44 -10.15 10.01
CA ARG A 262 -17.78 -11.35 9.47
C ARG A 262 -17.41 -11.11 8.01
N ALA A 263 -16.11 -11.06 7.75
CA ALA A 263 -15.60 -11.05 6.38
C ALA A 263 -15.91 -12.38 5.70
N ARG A 264 -16.55 -12.32 4.52
CA ARG A 264 -16.88 -13.52 3.71
C ARG A 264 -15.68 -14.06 2.93
N SER A 265 -14.81 -13.15 2.49
CA SER A 265 -13.58 -13.47 1.77
C SER A 265 -12.38 -13.12 2.63
N GLU A 266 -11.34 -13.96 2.60
CA GLU A 266 -10.07 -13.70 3.31
C GLU A 266 -9.41 -12.40 2.84
N GLU A 267 -9.69 -11.97 1.60
CA GLU A 267 -9.14 -10.77 1.00
C GLU A 267 -10.00 -9.52 1.27
N ALA A 268 -11.24 -9.68 1.78
CA ALA A 268 -12.15 -8.55 2.02
C ALA A 268 -11.61 -7.54 3.05
N PRO A 269 -11.03 -7.92 4.21
CA PRO A 269 -10.49 -6.96 5.16
C PRO A 269 -9.42 -6.06 4.54
N SER A 270 -8.49 -6.65 3.76
CA SER A 270 -7.48 -5.89 3.04
C SER A 270 -8.13 -4.91 2.04
N ARG A 271 -9.22 -5.31 1.35
CA ARG A 271 -9.95 -4.44 0.40
C ARG A 271 -10.61 -3.27 1.10
N TRP A 272 -11.19 -3.52 2.27
CA TRP A 272 -11.82 -2.48 3.06
C TRP A 272 -10.81 -1.46 3.59
N LEU A 273 -9.57 -1.85 3.88
CA LEU A 273 -8.52 -0.88 4.23
C LEU A 273 -8.27 0.15 3.12
N ALA A 274 -8.40 -0.23 1.86
CA ALA A 274 -8.25 0.67 0.71
C ALA A 274 -9.39 1.70 0.58
N ILE A 275 -10.47 1.58 1.36
CA ILE A 275 -11.55 2.55 1.42
C ILE A 275 -11.13 3.77 2.26
N ALA A 276 -10.32 3.57 3.30
CA ALA A 276 -9.90 4.64 4.21
C ALA A 276 -8.84 5.55 3.57
N LYS A 277 -9.02 6.87 3.71
CA LYS A 277 -8.05 7.90 3.29
C LYS A 277 -7.03 8.23 4.38
N ARG A 278 -7.41 7.99 5.64
CA ARG A 278 -6.61 8.33 6.83
C ARG A 278 -5.60 7.26 7.21
N ILE A 279 -5.69 6.11 6.57
CA ILE A 279 -4.80 4.97 6.72
C ILE A 279 -4.15 4.73 5.37
N ALA A 280 -2.83 4.53 5.34
CA ALA A 280 -2.13 4.25 4.11
C ALA A 280 -0.94 3.33 4.34
N ARG A 281 -0.48 2.74 3.24
CA ARG A 281 0.68 1.86 3.19
C ARG A 281 1.87 2.61 2.61
N ASN A 282 3.04 2.44 3.21
CA ASN A 282 4.30 2.91 2.65
C ASN A 282 4.79 1.96 1.53
N PRO A 283 5.79 2.35 0.72
CA PRO A 283 6.37 1.50 -0.34
C PRO A 283 7.07 0.24 0.18
N LEU A 284 7.38 0.15 1.48
CA LEU A 284 7.93 -1.06 2.09
C LEU A 284 6.84 -2.07 2.45
N GLY A 285 5.56 -1.72 2.29
CA GLY A 285 4.43 -2.58 2.63
C GLY A 285 3.94 -2.43 4.06
N GLU A 286 4.42 -1.44 4.80
CA GLU A 286 4.03 -1.19 6.19
C GLU A 286 2.89 -0.16 6.23
N TRP A 287 1.97 -0.35 7.15
CA TRP A 287 0.76 0.45 7.30
C TRP A 287 0.86 1.39 8.49
N GLY A 288 0.22 2.53 8.37
CA GLY A 288 0.07 3.50 9.44
C GLY A 288 -0.88 4.62 9.02
N ARG A 289 -0.87 5.71 9.78
CA ARG A 289 -1.69 6.88 9.46
C ARG A 289 -1.15 7.60 8.23
N SER A 290 -2.03 8.07 7.35
CA SER A 290 -1.65 8.73 6.10
C SER A 290 -1.06 10.13 6.27
N ASP A 291 -1.27 10.75 7.43
CA ASP A 291 -0.63 11.99 7.86
C ASP A 291 0.80 11.77 8.39
N SER A 292 1.18 10.52 8.68
CA SER A 292 2.51 10.18 9.18
C SER A 292 3.59 10.42 8.12
N PRO A 293 4.72 11.07 8.49
CA PRO A 293 5.86 11.24 7.58
C PRO A 293 6.51 9.90 7.19
N HIS A 294 6.28 8.84 7.96
CA HIS A 294 6.79 7.50 7.69
C HIS A 294 5.94 6.72 6.68
N VAL A 295 4.71 7.19 6.42
CA VAL A 295 3.77 6.62 5.44
C VAL A 295 3.75 7.46 4.18
N ARG A 296 3.59 8.79 4.31
CA ARG A 296 3.52 9.72 3.18
C ARG A 296 4.90 10.21 2.77
N ILE A 297 5.62 9.35 2.06
CA ILE A 297 6.96 9.64 1.56
C ILE A 297 6.86 10.51 0.30
N LYS A 298 7.50 11.67 0.33
CA LYS A 298 7.56 12.56 -0.86
C LYS A 298 8.99 12.85 -1.29
N ASN A 299 9.88 13.05 -0.32
CA ASN A 299 11.20 13.61 -0.55
C ASN A 299 12.30 12.56 -0.36
N THR A 300 13.48 12.82 -0.92
CA THR A 300 14.67 11.97 -0.78
C THR A 300 15.01 11.69 0.69
N ARG A 301 14.75 12.64 1.60
CA ARG A 301 14.95 12.48 3.05
C ARG A 301 14.10 11.38 3.67
N ASP A 302 12.85 11.28 3.25
CA ASP A 302 11.92 10.27 3.76
C ASP A 302 12.33 8.86 3.28
N PHE A 303 12.78 8.76 2.02
CA PHE A 303 13.36 7.52 1.49
C PHE A 303 14.66 7.15 2.21
N ALA A 304 15.52 8.13 2.51
CA ALA A 304 16.75 7.92 3.26
C ALA A 304 16.47 7.44 4.68
N TYR A 305 15.47 8.04 5.34
CA TYR A 305 15.02 7.66 6.68
C TYR A 305 14.60 6.18 6.72
N LEU A 306 13.73 5.76 5.80
CA LEU A 306 13.27 4.37 5.75
C LEU A 306 14.38 3.39 5.34
N THR A 307 15.30 3.81 4.47
CA THR A 307 16.48 3.01 4.11
C THR A 307 17.34 2.73 5.34
N LEU A 308 17.62 3.77 6.13
CA LEU A 308 18.38 3.64 7.39
C LEU A 308 17.61 2.82 8.44
N LYS A 309 16.31 3.10 8.64
CA LYS A 309 15.45 2.38 9.59
C LYS A 309 15.41 0.89 9.30
N ARG A 310 15.31 0.52 8.03
CA ARG A 310 15.32 -0.88 7.58
C ARG A 310 16.69 -1.54 7.74
N HIS A 311 17.77 -0.80 7.53
CA HIS A 311 19.12 -1.31 7.73
C HIS A 311 19.45 -1.53 9.21
N GLY A 312 18.91 -0.71 10.10
CA GLY A 312 19.02 -0.88 11.56
C GLY A 312 20.38 -0.50 12.15
N SER A 313 21.29 0.07 11.34
CA SER A 313 22.61 0.54 11.80
C SER A 313 23.11 1.72 10.94
N PRO A 314 24.07 2.52 11.44
CA PRO A 314 24.58 3.69 10.72
C PRO A 314 25.14 3.32 9.35
N MET A 315 24.84 4.14 8.34
CA MET A 315 25.16 3.86 6.93
C MET A 315 25.80 5.07 6.26
N HIS A 316 26.72 4.82 5.32
CA HIS A 316 27.37 5.90 4.59
C HIS A 316 26.42 6.51 3.56
N PHE A 317 26.44 7.83 3.32
CA PHE A 317 25.47 8.48 2.43
C PHE A 317 25.45 7.92 0.99
N THR A 318 26.57 7.39 0.49
CA THR A 318 26.63 6.70 -0.82
C THR A 318 25.86 5.39 -0.82
N GLU A 319 25.94 4.65 0.28
CA GLU A 319 25.19 3.40 0.51
C GLU A 319 23.71 3.72 0.72
N VAL A 320 23.37 4.81 1.42
CA VAL A 320 21.98 5.28 1.54
C VAL A 320 21.41 5.58 0.16
N ALA A 321 22.13 6.33 -0.68
CA ALA A 321 21.69 6.63 -2.05
C ALA A 321 21.55 5.36 -2.92
N LYS A 322 22.41 4.35 -2.70
CA LYS A 322 22.29 3.04 -3.35
C LYS A 322 21.08 2.26 -2.83
N GLY A 323 20.86 2.24 -1.52
CA GLY A 323 19.71 1.60 -0.88
C GLY A 323 18.40 2.21 -1.34
N ILE A 324 18.33 3.54 -1.53
CA ILE A 324 17.14 4.20 -2.07
C ILE A 324 16.84 3.70 -3.50
N ARG A 325 17.87 3.59 -4.35
CA ARG A 325 17.73 3.05 -5.71
C ARG A 325 17.26 1.60 -5.69
N GLU A 326 17.82 0.77 -4.81
CA GLU A 326 17.52 -0.66 -4.74
C GLU A 326 16.17 -0.98 -4.10
N LEU A 327 15.73 -0.19 -3.11
CA LEU A 327 14.49 -0.41 -2.37
C LEU A 327 13.28 0.23 -3.05
N PHE A 328 13.45 1.39 -3.69
CA PHE A 328 12.33 2.21 -4.17
C PHE A 328 12.36 2.50 -5.67
N ASP A 329 13.35 1.98 -6.41
CA ASP A 329 13.53 2.21 -7.85
C ASP A 329 13.56 3.72 -8.22
N ARG A 330 14.14 4.54 -7.33
CA ARG A 330 14.27 5.99 -7.52
C ARG A 330 15.72 6.39 -7.67
N ASN A 331 16.00 7.24 -8.67
CA ASN A 331 17.31 7.84 -8.85
C ASN A 331 17.64 8.77 -7.67
N ALA A 332 18.60 8.35 -6.84
CA ALA A 332 19.17 9.16 -5.77
C ALA A 332 20.66 9.39 -6.05
N HIS A 333 21.05 10.65 -6.21
CA HIS A 333 22.46 11.02 -6.39
C HIS A 333 23.15 11.12 -5.01
N PRO A 334 24.37 10.58 -4.82
CA PRO A 334 25.05 10.61 -3.53
C PRO A 334 25.25 12.01 -2.96
N ALA A 335 25.68 12.97 -3.77
CA ALA A 335 25.89 14.35 -3.31
C ALA A 335 24.59 15.04 -2.85
N THR A 336 23.50 14.85 -3.60
CA THR A 336 22.18 15.37 -3.21
C THR A 336 21.68 14.70 -1.94
N THR A 337 21.83 13.38 -1.84
CA THR A 337 21.45 12.62 -0.64
C THR A 337 22.20 13.10 0.58
N HIS A 338 23.51 13.36 0.46
CA HIS A 338 24.32 13.93 1.53
C HIS A 338 23.78 15.30 2.00
N ASN A 339 23.54 16.23 1.08
CA ASN A 339 23.01 17.55 1.41
C ASN A 339 21.62 17.48 2.05
N GLU A 340 20.78 16.56 1.60
CA GLU A 340 19.44 16.36 2.16
C GLU A 340 19.48 15.73 3.56
N LEU A 341 20.44 14.84 3.84
CA LEU A 341 20.66 14.25 5.17
C LEU A 341 21.14 15.30 6.18
N ILE A 342 22.04 16.22 5.78
CA ILE A 342 22.54 17.29 6.67
C ILE A 342 21.41 18.23 7.10
N LYS A 343 20.50 18.55 6.18
CA LYS A 343 19.42 19.52 6.41
C LYS A 343 18.29 19.02 7.30
N ASP A 344 18.29 17.75 7.69
CA ASP A 344 17.18 17.11 8.39
C ASP A 344 17.60 16.61 9.77
N SER A 345 16.95 17.17 10.79
CA SER A 345 17.20 16.89 12.21
C SER A 345 16.97 15.44 12.65
N ARG A 346 16.32 14.61 11.81
CA ARG A 346 16.15 13.18 12.07
C ARG A 346 17.44 12.39 11.93
N PHE A 347 18.45 12.94 11.25
CA PHE A 347 19.73 12.28 11.02
C PHE A 347 20.83 12.89 11.87
N VAL A 348 21.75 12.05 12.32
CA VAL A 348 22.94 12.44 13.07
C VAL A 348 24.18 11.95 12.32
N LEU A 349 25.13 12.84 12.07
CA LEU A 349 26.42 12.50 11.46
C LEU A 349 27.35 11.90 12.53
N VAL A 350 27.50 10.58 12.51
CA VAL A 350 28.29 9.84 13.52
C VAL A 350 29.74 9.62 13.08
N GLY A 351 30.07 9.78 11.80
CA GLY A 351 31.42 9.63 11.27
C GLY A 351 31.61 10.33 9.92
N ARG A 352 32.73 10.09 9.23
CA ARG A 352 32.98 10.67 7.90
C ARG A 352 31.97 10.12 6.90
N GLY A 353 30.92 10.90 6.62
CA GLY A 353 29.83 10.53 5.73
C GLY A 353 28.88 9.44 6.26
N LEU A 354 29.04 9.02 7.52
CA LEU A 354 28.18 8.02 8.17
C LEU A 354 27.02 8.71 8.91
N TYR A 355 25.80 8.30 8.58
CA TYR A 355 24.59 8.83 9.17
C TYR A 355 23.86 7.76 9.97
N ALA A 356 23.32 8.17 11.11
CA ALA A 356 22.46 7.38 11.98
C ALA A 356 21.12 8.09 12.17
N LEU A 357 20.08 7.36 12.56
CA LEU A 357 18.82 7.97 12.98
C LEU A 357 18.96 8.53 14.40
N LYS A 358 18.40 9.71 14.65
CA LYS A 358 18.40 10.35 15.97
C LYS A 358 17.68 9.49 17.03
N GLU A 359 16.64 8.77 16.64
CA GLU A 359 15.90 7.84 17.52
C GLU A 359 16.75 6.67 18.04
N TRP A 360 17.92 6.40 17.43
CA TRP A 360 18.85 5.37 17.92
C TRP A 360 19.75 5.85 19.07
N GLY A 361 19.64 7.12 19.49
CA GLY A 361 20.35 7.65 20.66
C GLY A 361 21.79 8.12 20.40
N TYR A 362 22.21 8.28 19.15
CA TYR A 362 23.55 8.78 18.84
C TYR A 362 23.69 10.29 19.09
N ALA A 363 24.77 10.69 19.74
CA ALA A 363 25.07 12.10 20.00
C ALA A 363 25.71 12.79 18.77
N PRO A 364 25.29 14.02 18.42
CA PRO A 364 25.96 14.84 17.41
C PRO A 364 27.28 15.42 17.93
N GLY A 365 28.26 15.65 17.05
CA GLY A 365 29.50 16.37 17.39
C GLY A 365 30.78 15.70 16.88
N VAL A 366 31.94 16.17 17.33
CA VAL A 366 33.26 15.57 17.06
C VAL A 366 33.60 14.59 18.18
N VAL A 367 34.39 13.54 17.90
CA VAL A 367 34.80 12.54 18.92
C VAL A 367 35.37 13.22 20.17
N ARG A 368 36.13 14.31 19.98
CA ARG A 368 36.63 15.18 21.05
C ARG A 368 35.53 15.72 21.96
N GLU A 369 34.43 16.24 21.43
CA GLU A 369 33.36 16.81 22.25
C GLU A 369 32.60 15.71 23.01
N VAL A 370 32.43 14.53 22.42
CA VAL A 370 31.86 13.36 23.10
C VAL A 370 32.75 12.93 24.26
N ILE A 371 34.08 12.84 24.06
CA ILE A 371 35.03 12.52 25.12
C ILE A 371 34.99 13.57 26.24
N LYS A 372 34.93 14.87 25.90
CA LYS A 372 34.81 15.95 26.90
C LYS A 372 33.54 15.82 27.73
N ASN A 373 32.39 15.56 27.11
CA ASN A 373 31.12 15.39 27.82
C ASN A 373 31.18 14.20 28.79
N ILE A 374 31.73 13.06 28.34
CA ILE A 374 31.91 11.88 29.19
C ILE A 374 32.80 12.19 30.40
N ILE A 375 33.95 12.85 30.19
CA ILE A 375 34.87 13.20 31.28
C ILE A 375 34.26 14.28 32.20
N ALA A 376 33.44 15.19 31.66
CA ALA A 376 32.74 16.19 32.47
C ALA A 376 31.66 15.58 33.37
N GLU A 377 30.98 14.53 32.91
CA GLU A 377 29.94 13.82 33.68
C GLU A 377 30.51 12.82 34.69
N GLU A 378 31.51 12.04 34.29
CA GLU A 378 32.02 10.89 35.07
C GLU A 378 33.37 11.16 35.76
N GLY A 379 34.01 12.30 35.47
CA GLY A 379 35.33 12.67 35.97
C GLY A 379 36.49 12.02 35.19
N PRO A 380 37.73 12.08 35.70
CA PRO A 380 38.89 11.51 35.03
C PRO A 380 38.80 9.98 34.91
N LEU A 381 38.92 9.47 33.69
CA LEU A 381 38.74 8.05 33.35
C LEU A 381 39.99 7.45 32.68
N LEU A 382 40.14 6.12 32.77
CA LEU A 382 41.20 5.41 32.04
C LEU A 382 40.89 5.38 30.54
N ARG A 383 41.94 5.17 29.73
CA ARG A 383 41.81 5.11 28.27
C ARG A 383 40.80 4.06 27.81
N GLU A 384 40.85 2.89 28.44
CA GLU A 384 40.01 1.74 28.10
C GLU A 384 38.53 2.04 28.40
N ASP A 385 38.25 2.67 29.55
CA ASP A 385 36.90 3.06 29.97
C ASP A 385 36.32 4.13 29.03
N ILE A 386 37.15 5.12 28.65
CA ILE A 386 36.75 6.14 27.66
C ILE A 386 36.44 5.50 26.31
N ILE A 387 37.26 4.54 25.86
CA ILE A 387 37.03 3.84 24.59
C ILE A 387 35.70 3.09 24.63
N GLU A 388 35.41 2.37 25.71
CA GLU A 388 34.16 1.63 25.84
C GLU A 388 32.95 2.58 25.86
N ARG A 389 33.03 3.66 26.65
CA ARG A 389 31.94 4.62 26.80
C ARG A 389 31.65 5.40 25.50
N VAL A 390 32.70 5.86 24.82
CA VAL A 390 32.58 6.52 23.51
C VAL A 390 31.99 5.58 22.46
N LYS A 391 32.35 4.29 22.48
CA LYS A 391 31.78 3.29 21.56
C LYS A 391 30.30 3.01 21.80
N ARG A 392 29.81 3.18 23.03
CA ARG A 392 28.38 3.09 23.34
C ARG A 392 27.61 4.28 22.78
N GLU A 393 28.18 5.48 22.81
CA GLU A 393 27.51 6.71 22.34
C GLU A 393 27.75 7.02 20.87
N ARG A 394 28.81 6.45 20.27
CA ARG A 394 29.24 6.75 18.91
C ARG A 394 29.96 5.58 18.23
N TYR A 395 29.64 5.35 16.95
CA TYR A 395 30.33 4.35 16.14
C TYR A 395 31.68 4.86 15.59
N VAL A 396 32.77 4.58 16.30
CA VAL A 396 34.14 4.97 15.93
C VAL A 396 35.16 3.87 16.22
N LYS A 397 36.27 3.85 15.49
CA LYS A 397 37.39 2.92 15.72
C LYS A 397 38.20 3.35 16.93
N ASP A 398 38.72 2.38 17.68
CA ASP A 398 39.56 2.59 18.87
C ASP A 398 40.77 3.48 18.57
N ALA A 399 41.37 3.30 17.39
CA ALA A 399 42.48 4.14 16.91
C ALA A 399 42.10 5.63 16.79
N THR A 400 40.87 5.93 16.37
CA THR A 400 40.39 7.32 16.24
C THR A 400 40.18 7.95 17.61
N ILE A 401 39.68 7.19 18.59
CA ILE A 401 39.53 7.67 19.97
C ILE A 401 40.92 7.95 20.57
N ALA A 402 41.87 7.03 20.38
CA ALA A 402 43.23 7.18 20.86
C ALA A 402 43.94 8.43 20.32
N VAL A 403 43.79 8.72 19.01
CA VAL A 403 44.36 9.93 18.40
C VAL A 403 43.70 11.21 18.95
N ASN A 404 42.40 11.19 19.26
CA ASN A 404 41.74 12.37 19.86
C ASN A 404 42.17 12.61 21.31
N LEU A 405 42.45 11.55 22.07
CA LEU A 405 43.00 11.64 23.43
C LEU A 405 44.44 12.17 23.48
N GLN A 406 45.15 12.15 22.34
CA GLN A 406 46.49 12.75 22.19
C GLN A 406 46.45 14.24 21.80
N SER A 407 45.25 14.81 21.60
CA SER A 407 45.14 16.23 21.29
C SER A 407 45.23 17.11 22.53
N ASP A 408 45.60 18.38 22.32
CA ASP A 408 45.78 19.40 23.36
C ASP A 408 44.53 19.65 24.24
N ALA A 409 43.39 19.06 23.89
CA ALA A 409 42.14 19.14 24.64
C ALA A 409 42.10 18.22 25.89
N PHE A 410 43.04 17.29 26.03
CA PHE A 410 43.07 16.34 27.15
C PHE A 410 44.48 16.21 27.74
N THR A 411 44.54 16.08 29.05
CA THR A 411 45.78 15.85 29.80
C THR A 411 45.75 14.47 30.44
N ARG A 412 46.87 13.76 30.37
CA ARG A 412 47.05 12.46 31.02
C ARG A 412 47.71 12.65 32.38
N GLY A 413 47.02 12.28 33.45
CA GLY A 413 47.54 12.28 34.82
C GLY A 413 48.60 11.21 35.03
N ALA A 414 49.36 11.35 36.13
CA ALA A 414 50.39 10.38 36.53
C ALA A 414 49.81 8.98 36.86
N ASP A 415 48.53 8.93 37.19
CA ASP A 415 47.72 7.72 37.42
C ASP A 415 47.22 7.07 36.12
N GLY A 416 47.54 7.64 34.95
CA GLY A 416 47.15 7.14 33.64
C GLY A 416 45.73 7.52 33.23
N ARG A 417 44.99 8.28 34.04
CA ARG A 417 43.65 8.78 33.71
C ARG A 417 43.72 10.03 32.85
N TYR A 418 42.71 10.25 32.03
CA TYR A 418 42.57 11.42 31.17
C TYR A 418 41.58 12.41 31.78
N SER A 419 41.97 13.68 31.81
CA SER A 419 41.14 14.81 32.25
C SER A 419 41.04 15.86 31.15
N ILE A 420 40.05 16.76 31.24
CA ILE A 420 39.91 17.87 30.30
C ILE A 420 41.08 18.83 30.53
N ALA A 421 41.80 19.19 29.47
CA ALA A 421 42.84 20.20 29.55
C ALA A 421 42.21 21.54 29.92
N SER A 422 42.69 22.15 31.00
CA SER A 422 42.27 23.46 31.51
C SER A 422 42.65 24.60 30.58
#